data_AF-A0A133PK71-F1
#
_entry.id   AF-A0A133PK71-F1
#
_cell.length_a   1.000
_cell.length_b   1.000
_cell.length_c   1.000
_cell.angle_alpha   90.00
_cell.angle_beta   90.00
_cell.angle_gamma   90.00
#
_symmetry.space_group_name_H-M   'P 1'
#
loop_
_entity.id
_entity.type
_entity.pdbx_description
1 polymer ?
#
loop_
_entity_poly.entity_id
_entity_poly.type
_entity_poly.pdbx_seq_one_letter_code
_entity_poly.pdbx_strand_id
1 'polypeptide(L)'
;MKWNKLTTRPIEDEEKEYYPDYSFIWDGATPEIDEVVLVSYGDNTDVWIDTWDEFDVGQGFYDTEIEPGEIIYWMEIPKIDEEDEEQ
;
A
#
# COMPACT_ATOMS: atom_id res chain seq x y z
N MET A 1 -9.18 13.59 -0.48
CA MET A 1 -8.05 12.64 -0.48
C MET A 1 -7.42 12.63 0.90
N LYS A 2 -7.00 11.46 1.39
CA LYS A 2 -6.42 11.27 2.71
C LYS A 2 -5.35 10.18 2.63
N TRP A 3 -4.25 10.35 3.35
CA TRP A 3 -3.22 9.32 3.52
C TRP A 3 -3.75 8.18 4.40
N ASN A 4 -3.64 6.96 3.89
CA ASN A 4 -3.93 5.71 4.59
C ASN A 4 -2.63 5.16 5.18
N LYS A 5 -2.61 4.91 6.48
CA LYS A 5 -1.47 4.27 7.13
C LYS A 5 -1.53 2.77 6.83
N LEU A 6 -0.40 2.22 6.41
CA LEU A 6 -0.21 0.81 6.15
C LEU A 6 1.09 0.35 6.82
N THR A 7 1.03 -0.77 7.52
CA THR A 7 2.17 -1.36 8.22
C THR A 7 2.17 -2.87 8.03
N THR A 8 3.25 -3.55 8.37
CA THR A 8 3.24 -5.02 8.49
C THR A 8 3.26 -5.44 9.94
N ARG A 9 2.62 -6.57 10.26
CA ARG A 9 2.79 -7.25 11.54
C ARG A 9 3.11 -8.74 11.33
N PRO A 10 3.75 -9.40 12.29
CA PRO A 10 3.90 -10.85 12.26
C PRO A 10 2.53 -11.53 12.19
N ILE A 11 2.48 -12.66 11.50
CA ILE A 11 1.28 -13.50 11.45
C ILE A 11 0.97 -14.09 12.83
N GLU A 12 -0.30 -14.06 13.23
CA GLU A 12 -0.77 -14.67 14.47
C GLU A 12 -0.97 -16.19 14.33
N ASP A 13 -0.96 -16.94 15.44
CA ASP A 13 -1.05 -18.40 15.40
C ASP A 13 -2.34 -18.92 14.75
N GLU A 14 -3.45 -18.19 14.91
CA GLU A 14 -4.74 -18.52 14.27
C GLU A 14 -4.70 -18.29 12.75
N GLU A 15 -3.97 -17.27 12.30
CA GLU A 15 -3.84 -16.91 10.88
C GLU A 15 -2.92 -17.89 10.14
N LYS A 16 -1.93 -18.48 10.83
CA LYS A 16 -1.05 -19.53 10.29
C LYS A 16 -1.79 -20.79 9.85
N GLU A 17 -3.00 -21.04 10.37
CA GLU A 17 -3.82 -22.15 9.88
C GLU A 17 -4.24 -21.94 8.42
N TYR A 18 -4.44 -20.68 8.02
CA TYR A 18 -4.85 -20.30 6.66
C TYR A 18 -3.67 -19.91 5.77
N TYR A 19 -2.63 -19.30 6.36
CA TYR A 19 -1.47 -18.77 5.65
C TYR A 19 -0.16 -19.30 6.28
N PRO A 20 0.09 -20.62 6.26
CA PRO A 20 1.20 -21.24 6.98
C PRO A 20 2.59 -20.79 6.50
N ASP A 21 2.68 -20.37 5.24
CA ASP A 21 3.94 -20.00 4.58
C ASP A 21 4.26 -18.50 4.69
N TYR A 22 3.34 -17.69 5.23
CA TYR A 22 3.51 -16.25 5.37
C TYR A 22 4.15 -15.93 6.73
N SER A 23 5.12 -14.99 6.73
CA SER A 23 5.81 -14.55 7.95
C SER A 23 5.23 -13.25 8.53
N PHE A 24 4.59 -12.44 7.69
CA PHE A 24 3.94 -11.20 8.05
C PHE A 24 2.68 -10.99 7.20
N ILE A 25 1.82 -10.09 7.67
CA ILE A 25 0.66 -9.61 6.92
C ILE A 25 0.59 -8.08 6.99
N TRP A 26 -0.08 -7.49 6.00
CA TRP A 26 -0.44 -6.08 6.01
C TRP A 26 -1.48 -5.79 7.09
N ASP A 27 -1.26 -4.72 7.84
CA ASP A 27 -2.15 -4.17 8.85
C ASP A 27 -2.51 -2.73 8.48
N GLY A 28 -3.74 -2.55 7.99
CA GLY A 28 -4.25 -1.31 7.44
C GLY A 28 -5.14 -1.55 6.22
N ALA A 29 -5.73 -0.47 5.70
CA ALA A 29 -6.39 -0.53 4.39
C ALA A 29 -5.32 -0.59 3.29
N THR A 30 -5.46 -1.52 2.36
CA THR A 30 -4.60 -1.62 1.17
C THR A 30 -5.29 -0.91 0.00
N PRO A 31 -4.52 -0.49 -1.03
CA PRO A 31 -5.09 -0.17 -2.34
C PRO A 31 -5.82 -1.37 -2.96
N GLU A 32 -6.57 -1.13 -4.03
CA GLU A 32 -7.08 -2.20 -4.90
C GLU A 32 -5.94 -2.82 -5.72
N ILE A 33 -6.10 -4.07 -6.17
CA ILE A 33 -5.14 -4.70 -7.09
C ILE A 33 -5.09 -3.89 -8.39
N ASP A 34 -3.88 -3.72 -8.93
CA ASP A 34 -3.54 -2.88 -10.09
C ASP A 34 -3.73 -1.37 -9.87
N GLU A 35 -4.02 -0.92 -8.64
CA GLU A 35 -4.20 0.49 -8.34
C GLU A 35 -2.84 1.22 -8.28
N VAL A 36 -2.73 2.29 -9.08
CA VAL A 36 -1.59 3.21 -9.03
C VAL A 36 -1.87 4.30 -8.00
N VAL A 37 -0.99 4.41 -6.99
CA VAL A 37 -1.17 5.29 -5.84
C VAL A 37 0.09 6.10 -5.55
N LEU A 38 -0.07 7.17 -4.77
CA LEU A 38 1.06 7.84 -4.12
C LEU A 38 1.46 7.06 -2.88
N VAL A 39 2.76 6.91 -2.65
CA VAL A 39 3.36 6.22 -1.49
C VAL A 39 4.36 7.14 -0.81
N SER A 40 4.48 7.02 0.52
CA SER A 40 5.45 7.76 1.33
C SER A 40 5.89 6.95 2.54
N TYR A 41 7.15 7.11 2.95
CA TYR A 41 7.62 6.59 4.25
C TYR A 41 7.01 7.38 5.41
N GLY A 42 7.04 6.79 6.60
CA GLY A 42 6.40 7.36 7.78
C GLY A 42 6.94 8.70 8.28
N ASP A 43 8.08 9.15 7.77
CA ASP A 43 8.68 10.46 8.04
C ASP A 43 8.23 11.57 7.08
N ASN A 44 7.42 11.24 6.06
CA ASN A 44 6.91 12.16 5.04
C ASN A 44 8.00 12.94 4.30
N THR A 45 9.23 12.43 4.19
CA THR A 45 10.31 13.12 3.48
C THR A 45 10.23 12.94 1.98
N ASP A 46 9.71 11.78 1.54
CA ASP A 46 9.70 11.35 0.16
C ASP A 46 8.32 10.83 -0.24
N VAL A 47 7.89 11.19 -1.45
CA VAL A 47 6.63 10.73 -2.06
C VAL A 47 6.92 10.27 -3.48
N TRP A 48 6.46 9.06 -3.83
CA TRP A 48 6.59 8.50 -5.17
C TRP A 48 5.27 7.83 -5.60
N ILE A 49 5.23 7.39 -6.85
CA ILE A 49 4.12 6.63 -7.41
C ILE A 49 4.51 5.16 -7.42
N ASP A 50 3.60 4.30 -7.02
CA ASP A 50 3.76 2.85 -7.09
C ASP A 50 2.42 2.17 -7.41
N THR A 51 2.47 0.91 -7.81
CA THR A 51 1.31 0.07 -8.09
C THR A 51 1.18 -1.00 -7.01
N TRP A 52 -0.03 -1.18 -6.49
CA TRP A 52 -0.34 -2.31 -5.63
C TRP A 52 -0.65 -3.54 -6.46
N ASP A 53 0.21 -4.55 -6.38
CA ASP A 53 0.20 -5.71 -7.28
C ASP A 53 0.12 -7.03 -6.50
N GLU A 54 -0.25 -8.10 -7.20
CA GLU A 54 -0.30 -9.47 -6.72
C GLU A 54 0.89 -10.28 -7.25
N PHE A 55 1.67 -10.82 -6.33
CA PHE A 55 2.80 -11.70 -6.58
C PHE A 55 2.47 -13.14 -6.15
N ASP A 56 3.26 -14.10 -6.65
CA ASP A 56 3.18 -15.51 -6.21
C ASP A 56 3.34 -15.69 -4.68
N VAL A 57 3.90 -14.69 -4.00
CA VAL A 57 4.23 -14.68 -2.57
C VAL A 57 3.38 -13.73 -1.74
N GLY A 58 2.33 -13.13 -2.32
CA GLY A 58 1.43 -12.19 -1.64
C GLY A 58 1.24 -10.89 -2.41
N GLN A 59 0.66 -9.89 -1.76
CA GLN A 59 0.38 -8.59 -2.36
C GLN A 59 1.31 -7.52 -1.80
N GLY A 60 1.64 -6.51 -2.59
CA GLY A 60 2.51 -5.43 -2.15
C GLY A 60 2.70 -4.35 -3.21
N PHE A 61 3.51 -3.36 -2.86
CA PHE A 61 3.94 -2.33 -3.80
C PHE A 61 5.01 -2.88 -4.75
N TYR A 62 4.86 -2.62 -6.05
CA TYR A 62 5.68 -3.21 -7.09
C TYR A 62 7.13 -2.74 -7.07
N ASP A 63 7.37 -1.43 -6.86
CA ASP A 63 8.71 -0.84 -6.85
C ASP A 63 9.23 -0.53 -5.44
N THR A 64 8.45 -0.82 -4.39
CA THR A 64 8.83 -0.55 -2.99
C THR A 64 9.16 -1.84 -2.23
N GLU A 65 10.44 -2.04 -1.94
CA GLU A 65 10.87 -3.03 -0.95
C GLU A 65 10.61 -2.48 0.46
N ILE A 66 9.79 -3.20 1.24
CA ILE A 66 9.38 -2.79 2.60
C ILE A 66 9.87 -3.84 3.58
N GLU A 67 10.63 -3.39 4.59
CA GLU A 67 11.06 -4.25 5.68
C GLU A 67 9.95 -4.42 6.73
N PRO A 68 9.84 -5.60 7.37
CA PRO A 68 8.84 -5.81 8.42
C PRO A 68 8.93 -4.78 9.55
N GLY A 69 7.84 -4.06 9.77
CA GLY A 69 7.68 -3.04 10.81
C GLY A 69 7.86 -1.61 10.32
N GLU A 70 8.21 -1.42 9.04
CA GLU A 70 8.19 -0.10 8.42
C GLU A 70 6.75 0.45 8.31
N ILE A 71 6.64 1.76 8.45
CA ILE A 71 5.38 2.49 8.33
C ILE A 71 5.36 3.16 6.98
N ILE A 72 4.37 2.81 6.17
CA ILE A 72 4.12 3.39 4.86
C ILE A 72 2.77 4.11 4.90
N TYR A 73 2.68 5.18 4.15
CA TYR A 73 1.43 5.86 3.85
C TYR A 73 1.16 5.77 2.37
N TRP A 74 -0.10 5.55 2.00
CA TRP A 74 -0.53 5.61 0.60
C TRP A 74 -1.77 6.49 0.42
N MET A 75 -1.98 6.98 -0.79
CA MET A 75 -3.14 7.80 -1.16
C MET A 75 -3.47 7.59 -2.65
N GLU A 76 -4.75 7.50 -2.98
CA GLU A 76 -5.21 7.52 -4.38
C GLU A 76 -4.63 8.72 -5.15
N ILE A 77 -4.31 8.52 -6.44
CA ILE A 77 -3.84 9.60 -7.29
C ILE A 77 -4.90 10.70 -7.39
N PRO A 78 -4.53 11.98 -7.16
CA PRO A 78 -5.48 13.06 -7.29
C PRO A 78 -6.10 13.13 -8.69
N LYS A 79 -7.43 13.16 -8.75
CA LYS A 79 -8.14 13.45 -9.99
C LYS A 79 -7.96 14.93 -10.34
N ILE A 80 -7.68 15.20 -11.60
CA ILE A 80 -7.72 16.57 -12.12
C ILE A 80 -9.16 17.02 -12.07
N ASP A 81 -9.41 18.18 -11.45
CA ASP A 81 -10.71 18.83 -11.56
C ASP A 81 -10.90 19.23 -13.03
N GLU A 82 -11.93 18.72 -13.69
CA GLU A 82 -12.32 19.20 -15.02
C GLU A 82 -12.70 20.68 -14.87
N GLU A 83 -11.84 21.60 -15.31
CA GLU A 83 -12.28 22.99 -15.53
C GLU A 83 -13.29 22.94 -16.68
N ASP A 84 -14.53 23.33 -16.41
CA ASP A 84 -15.52 23.58 -17.46
C ASP A 84 -14.91 24.60 -18.43
N GLU A 85 -14.36 24.13 -19.55
CA GLU A 85 -14.03 24.99 -20.70
C GLU A 85 -15.35 25.50 -21.29
N GLU A 86 -15.99 26.47 -20.63
CA GLU A 86 -17.01 27.31 -21.25
C GLU A 86 -16.33 28.14 -22.34
N GLN A 87 -16.37 27.64 -23.59
CA GLN A 87 -16.07 28.40 -24.81
C GLN A 87 -17.28 29.21 -25.28
#